data_AF-A0A524JZE9-F1
#
_entry.id   AF-A0A524JZE9-F1
#
_cell.length_a   1.000
_cell.length_b   1.000
_cell.length_c   1.000
_cell.angle_alpha   90.00
_cell.angle_beta   90.00
_cell.angle_gamma   90.00
#
_symmetry.space_group_name_H-M   'P 1'
#
loop_
_entity.id
_entity.type
_entity.pdbx_description
1 polymer ?
#
loop_
_entity_poly.entity_id
_entity_poly.type
_entity_poly.pdbx_seq_one_letter_code
_entity_poly.pdbx_strand_id
1 'polypeptide(L)' 'IKKGRRPDFSNAEDPKKAEALYSSFNILLAKFVPVAPGEFGAMMDVHLVNNGPVTIILEKTKDELG' A
#
# COMPACT_ATOMS: atom_id res chain seq x y z
N ILE A 1 -10.61 -2.02 23.54
CA ILE A 1 -10.70 -0.62 24.02
C ILE A 1 -9.64 0.19 23.26
N LYS A 2 -10.05 1.19 22.45
CA LYS A 2 -9.15 2.06 21.67
C LYS A 2 -8.17 2.77 22.61
N LYS A 3 -6.87 2.46 22.50
CA LYS A 3 -5.78 3.10 23.27
C LYS A 3 -5.52 4.51 22.71
N GLY A 4 -6.22 5.54 23.22
CA GLY A 4 -5.90 6.95 22.95
C GLY A 4 -6.03 7.42 21.49
N ARG A 5 -5.40 8.56 21.16
CA ARG A 5 -5.41 9.18 19.82
C ARG A 5 -4.25 8.74 18.90
N ARG A 6 -3.34 7.91 19.41
CA ARG A 6 -2.16 7.44 18.64
C ARG A 6 -2.56 6.20 17.83
N PRO A 7 -2.39 6.19 16.50
CA PRO A 7 -2.62 5.00 15.70
C PRO A 7 -1.63 3.89 16.07
N ASP A 8 -2.08 2.65 15.93
CA ASP A 8 -1.26 1.45 16.11
C ASP A 8 -1.01 0.81 14.74
N PHE A 9 0.24 0.38 14.53
CA PHE A 9 0.72 -0.21 13.28
C PHE A 9 1.21 -1.65 13.48
N SER A 10 0.85 -2.29 14.59
CA SER A 10 1.24 -3.66 14.94
C SER A 10 0.86 -4.72 13.88
N ASN A 11 -0.16 -4.45 13.05
CA ASN A 11 -0.58 -5.33 11.95
C ASN A 11 0.18 -5.10 10.64
N ALA A 12 1.05 -4.08 10.56
CA ALA A 12 1.89 -3.86 9.39
C ALA A 12 3.02 -4.89 9.33
N GLU A 13 3.43 -5.26 8.11
CA GLU A 13 4.54 -6.18 7.89
C GLU A 13 5.90 -5.54 8.25
N ASP A 14 6.91 -6.37 8.54
CA ASP A 14 8.28 -5.93 8.77
C ASP A 14 8.81 -5.10 7.58
N PRO A 15 9.52 -3.97 7.82
CA PRO A 15 9.96 -3.08 6.74
C PRO A 15 10.72 -3.77 5.61
N LYS A 16 11.62 -4.72 5.91
CA LYS A 16 12.42 -5.39 4.88
C LYS A 16 11.55 -6.30 4.02
N LYS A 17 10.62 -7.03 4.65
CA LYS A 17 9.69 -7.89 3.93
C LYS A 17 8.67 -7.08 3.14
N ALA A 18 8.19 -5.96 3.70
CA ALA A 18 7.31 -5.03 3.04
C ALA A 18 7.93 -4.40 1.80
N GLU A 19 9.21 -3.99 1.85
CA GLU A 19 9.93 -3.44 0.70
C GLU A 19 10.06 -4.46 -0.44
N ALA A 20 10.38 -5.71 -0.11
CA ALA A 20 10.45 -6.79 -1.09
C ALA A 20 9.08 -7.07 -1.75
N LEU A 21 8.01 -7.08 -0.95
CA LEU A 21 6.64 -7.25 -1.45
C LEU A 21 6.20 -6.06 -2.31
N TYR A 22 6.47 -4.83 -1.88
CA TYR A 22 6.20 -3.61 -2.63
C TYR A 22 6.88 -3.63 -4.00
N SER A 23 8.17 -3.96 -4.04
CA SER A 23 8.95 -4.06 -5.28
C SER A 23 8.41 -5.14 -6.20
N SER A 24 8.10 -6.32 -5.65
CA SER A 24 7.52 -7.44 -6.41
C SER A 24 6.15 -7.09 -6.99
N PHE A 25 5.31 -6.42 -6.20
CA PHE A 25 3.99 -5.97 -6.64
C PHE A 25 4.08 -5.01 -7.83
N ASN A 26 4.96 -4.01 -7.77
CA ASN A 26 5.16 -3.07 -8.87
C ASN A 26 5.63 -3.77 -10.16
N ILE A 27 6.56 -4.72 -10.04
CA ILE A 27 7.07 -5.51 -11.19
C ILE A 27 5.94 -6.35 -11.81
N LEU A 28 5.10 -6.98 -11.00
CA LEU A 28 3.99 -7.78 -11.49
C LEU A 28 2.91 -6.92 -12.14
N LEU A 29 2.57 -5.78 -11.53
CA LEU A 29 1.55 -4.86 -12.04
C LEU A 29 1.98 -4.19 -13.36
N ALA A 30 3.28 -3.91 -13.51
CA ALA A 30 3.86 -3.32 -14.72
C ALA A 30 3.65 -4.17 -15.99
N LYS A 31 3.31 -5.46 -15.84
CA LYS A 31 2.94 -6.33 -16.97
C LYS A 31 1.56 -6.02 -17.55
N PHE A 32 0.70 -5.33 -16.80
CA PHE A 32 -0.69 -5.07 -17.16
C PHE A 32 -0.95 -3.59 -17.46
N VAL A 33 -0.28 -2.68 -16.74
CA VAL A 33 -0.46 -1.23 -16.87
C VAL A 33 0.88 -0.50 -16.68
N PRO A 34 1.06 0.71 -17.21
CA PRO A 34 2.20 1.55 -16.85
C PRO A 34 2.21 1.82 -15.34
N VAL A 35 3.34 1.56 -14.68
CA VAL A 35 3.52 1.78 -13.25
C VAL A 35 4.66 2.79 -13.04
N ALA A 36 4.38 3.83 -12.27
CA ALA A 36 5.36 4.80 -11.80
C ALA A 36 5.47 4.69 -10.26
N PRO A 37 6.41 3.90 -9.73
CA PRO A 37 6.59 3.76 -8.29
C PRO A 37 7.21 5.03 -7.68
N GLY A 38 6.96 5.23 -6.38
CA GLY A 38 7.69 6.19 -5.56
C GLY A 38 8.93 5.54 -4.93
N GLU A 39 9.40 6.11 -3.82
CA GLU A 39 10.53 5.60 -3.05
C GLU A 39 10.05 5.00 -1.71
N PHE A 40 10.33 3.71 -1.49
CA PHE A 40 9.87 3.01 -0.28
C PHE A 40 10.56 3.56 0.97
N GLY A 41 9.79 3.87 2.01
CA GLY A 41 10.30 4.39 3.28
C GLY A 41 10.73 5.87 3.26
N ALA A 42 10.64 6.54 2.12
CA ALA A 42 10.93 7.97 2.02
C ALA A 42 9.73 8.83 2.46
N MET A 43 10.03 10.00 3.01
CA MET A 43 9.04 11.07 3.15
C MET A 43 8.75 11.65 1.77
N MET A 44 7.49 11.65 1.35
CA MET A 44 7.08 12.02 0.00
C MET A 44 5.93 13.02 -0.01
N ASP A 45 6.03 14.02 -0.89
CA ASP A 45 4.93 14.91 -1.25
C ASP A 45 4.24 14.39 -2.51
N VAL A 46 3.11 13.69 -2.33
CA VAL A 46 2.35 13.08 -3.43
C VAL A 46 1.27 14.02 -3.95
N HIS A 47 1.40 14.46 -5.20
CA HIS A 47 0.41 15.27 -5.88
C HIS A 47 -0.56 14.40 -6.69
N LEU A 48 -1.87 14.62 -6.53
CA LEU A 48 -2.91 13.91 -7.28
C LEU A 48 -4.09 14.83 -7.61
N VAL A 49 -4.65 14.72 -8.81
CA VAL A 49 -5.91 15.37 -9.20
C VAL A 49 -6.97 14.28 -9.39
N ASN A 50 -7.90 14.16 -8.44
CA ASN A 50 -8.97 13.15 -8.50
C ASN A 50 -10.15 13.69 -9.34
N ASN A 51 -10.19 13.34 -10.62
CA ASN A 51 -11.27 13.77 -11.52
C ASN A 51 -12.52 12.88 -11.30
N GLY A 52 -13.48 13.38 -10.52
CA GLY A 52 -14.66 12.65 -10.04
C GLY A 52 -15.31 13.35 -8.83
N PRO A 53 -14.92 13.07 -7.57
CA PRO A 53 -13.89 12.13 -7.13
C PRO A 53 -14.45 10.73 -6.83
N VAL A 54 -13.73 9.70 -7.26
CA VAL A 54 -14.01 8.31 -6.90
C VAL A 54 -12.82 7.76 -6.11
N THR A 55 -13.10 7.10 -4.99
CA THR A 55 -12.09 6.42 -4.16
C THR A 55 -12.59 5.02 -3.86
N ILE A 56 -11.81 4.02 -4.24
CA ILE A 56 -12.11 2.60 -4.00
C ILE A 56 -11.04 2.05 -3.05
N ILE A 57 -11.48 1.42 -1.97
CA ILE A 57 -10.60 0.71 -1.03
C ILE A 57 -10.68 -0.77 -1.37
N LEU A 58 -9.53 -1.39 -1.66
CA LEU A 58 -9.41 -2.81 -1.95
C LEU A 58 -8.68 -3.50 -0.79
N GLU A 59 -9.33 -4.49 -0.18
CA GLU A 59 -8.74 -5.33 0.87
C GLU A 59 -8.81 -6.80 0.45
N LYS A 60 -7.73 -7.55 0.69
CA LYS A 60 -7.76 -9.00 0.52
C LYS A 60 -8.67 -9.60 1.60
N THR A 61 -9.65 -10.41 1.20
CA THR A 61 -10.47 -11.20 2.13
C THR A 61 -9.63 -12.29 2.80
N LYS A 62 -9.89 -12.57 4.09
CA LYS A 62 -9.11 -13.53 4.89
C LYS A 62 -9.20 -14.98 4.40
N ASP A 63 -10.13 -15.30 3.51
CA ASP A 63 -10.52 -16.68 3.19
C ASP A 63 -9.63 -17.37 2.14
N GLU A 64 -8.62 -16.69 1.59
CA GLU A 64 -7.77 -17.20 0.50
C GLU A 64 -6.32 -17.54 0.93
N LEU A 65 -6.12 -17.92 2.19
CA LEU A 65 -4.91 -18.64 2.63
C LEU A 65 -5.37 -19.87 3.41
N GLY A 66 -5.49 -20.99 2.70
CA GLY A 66 -5.30 -22.30 3.32
C GLY A 66 -3.85 -22.49 3.75
#